data_AF-A0A2R6LGQ7-F1
#
_entry.id   AF-A0A2R6LGQ7-F1
#
_cell.length_a   1.000
_cell.length_b   1.000
_cell.length_c   1.000
_cell.angle_alpha   90.00
_cell.angle_beta   90.00
_cell.angle_gamma   90.00
#
_symmetry.space_group_name_H-M   'P 1'
#
loop_
_entity.id
_entity.type
_entity.pdbx_description
1 polymer ?
#
loop_
_entity_poly.entity_id
_entity_poly.type
_entity_poly.pdbx_seq_one_letter_code
_entity_poly.pdbx_strand_id
1 'polypeptide(L)'
;MTEEAYFRRLEARLAEAREVAERAREQGHDPETTVEIPQARDMADRVEKVLGIDGVAARVRELEGEMSREEAALALVEDFVEGTVGDFETRAGTVEGAVRTAVALLTEGVVAAPIEGIDRVEVLENDDGSEFVNVYYAGPIRSAGGTAQALSVLVADYARSLLGLDEYRARGTEVERYAEEVSLYDDDTGLQYSPTDAESKHVARNMPVMLDGEATGDEEVSGYRDLERVDTNNPRGGMCLVLAEGIALKAPKIRRYTRELDEVEWPWLQALIDGTVGEDAADGDDDSGGEDKGEGDADAEDAGGPPRAESSKKYLRDLIAGRPVFGHPSEVGGFRLRYGRARNHGHATAGVHPAAMRLVDDFLAAGTQLKTERPGKAAGVVPVDSIEGPTVRLANGDVRRIDDPEEATAVRNGVEAVLDLGEYLVNYGEFVENNHDLVPASYTPEWWVQEFDRTDADLVALRDDSTVDLDRPTVGRALEWAREFDAPLHPEYTYLWHDVGPGDALALARALDDAVVEPAETNGRAPADRLLLPATGRRSGRERSRSTPEAGTVPLCPASGARRTCQPRRATRRPRRRW
;
A
#
# COMPACT_ATOMS: atom_id res chain seq x y z
N MET A 1 16.13 19.76 24.29
CA MET A 1 16.30 20.86 23.31
C MET A 1 14.90 21.24 22.89
N THR A 2 14.51 22.52 22.99
CA THR A 2 13.20 22.92 22.45
C THR A 2 13.24 22.86 20.93
N GLU A 3 12.08 22.68 20.30
CA GLU A 3 11.94 22.69 18.84
C GLU A 3 12.54 23.96 18.22
N GLU A 4 12.27 25.13 18.79
CA GLU A 4 12.86 26.40 18.36
C GLU A 4 14.40 26.43 18.46
N ALA A 5 14.98 25.81 19.47
CA ALA A 5 16.43 25.77 19.63
C ALA A 5 17.06 24.81 18.61
N TYR A 6 16.34 23.75 18.24
CA TYR A 6 16.74 22.83 17.18
C TYR A 6 16.74 23.52 15.81
N PHE A 7 15.64 24.19 15.43
CA PHE A 7 15.56 24.90 14.15
C PHE A 7 16.57 26.05 14.04
N ARG A 8 16.74 26.87 15.08
CA ARG A 8 17.77 27.93 15.09
C ARG A 8 19.18 27.39 14.84
N ARG A 9 19.48 26.19 15.37
CA ARG A 9 20.78 25.54 15.13
C ARG A 9 20.91 25.09 13.67
N LEU A 10 19.86 24.57 13.05
CA LEU A 10 19.87 24.18 11.64
C LEU A 10 20.03 25.41 10.73
N GLU A 11 19.26 26.47 10.98
CA GLU A 11 19.30 27.72 10.22
C GLU A 11 20.69 28.37 10.27
N ALA A 12 21.32 28.41 11.46
CA ALA A 12 22.67 28.95 11.59
C ALA A 12 23.70 28.16 10.75
N ARG A 13 23.64 26.82 10.79
CA ARG A 13 24.57 25.98 10.00
C ARG A 13 24.30 26.08 8.50
N LEU A 14 23.04 26.26 8.10
CA LEU A 14 22.67 26.47 6.71
C LEU A 14 23.17 27.84 6.21
N ALA A 15 23.07 28.89 7.04
CA ALA A 15 23.61 30.21 6.72
C ALA A 15 25.13 30.17 6.53
N GLU A 16 25.86 29.51 7.43
CA GLU A 16 27.31 29.28 7.30
C GLU A 16 27.66 28.58 5.98
N ALA A 17 26.93 27.53 5.60
CA ALA A 17 27.14 26.81 4.35
C ALA A 17 26.86 27.70 3.11
N ARG A 18 25.81 28.53 3.17
CA ARG A 18 25.49 29.46 2.08
C ARG A 18 26.54 30.53 1.90
N GLU A 19 27.07 31.12 2.97
CA GLU A 19 28.16 32.11 2.85
C GLU A 19 29.40 31.53 2.15
N VAL A 20 29.70 30.25 2.37
CA VAL A 20 30.77 29.57 1.64
C VAL A 20 30.44 29.44 0.16
N ALA A 21 29.20 29.05 -0.17
CA ALA A 21 28.75 28.89 -1.55
C ALA A 21 28.70 30.21 -2.31
N GLU A 22 28.16 31.28 -1.72
CA GLU A 22 28.10 32.64 -2.32
C GLU A 22 29.51 33.13 -2.68
N ARG A 23 30.47 33.06 -1.74
CA ARG A 23 31.87 33.44 -2.01
C ARG A 23 32.55 32.61 -3.10
N ALA A 24 32.11 31.37 -3.32
CA ALA A 24 32.60 30.54 -4.41
C ALA A 24 31.99 30.99 -5.75
N ARG A 25 30.66 31.17 -5.80
CA ARG A 25 29.92 31.60 -6.99
C ARG A 25 30.33 32.98 -7.49
N GLU A 26 30.62 33.91 -6.59
CA GLU A 26 31.12 35.26 -6.91
C GLU A 26 32.43 35.27 -7.73
N GLN A 27 33.17 34.16 -7.76
CA GLN A 27 34.42 34.05 -8.55
C GLN A 27 34.16 33.85 -10.06
N GLY A 28 32.92 33.57 -10.46
CA GLY A 28 32.52 33.45 -11.87
C GLY A 28 33.08 32.21 -12.57
N HIS A 29 33.28 31.11 -11.82
CA HIS A 29 33.74 29.82 -12.35
C HIS A 29 32.59 28.85 -12.70
N ASP A 30 31.37 29.17 -12.29
CA ASP A 30 30.15 28.39 -12.49
C ASP A 30 29.17 29.12 -13.44
N PRO A 31 28.08 28.47 -13.93
CA PRO A 31 27.12 29.09 -14.86
C PRO A 31 26.50 30.39 -14.35
N GLU A 32 26.22 30.46 -13.04
CA GLU A 32 25.67 31.62 -12.36
C GLU A 32 26.60 32.13 -11.26
N THR A 33 26.65 33.45 -11.10
CA THR A 33 27.47 34.13 -10.07
C THR A 33 26.81 34.19 -8.69
N THR A 34 25.62 33.60 -8.54
CA THR A 34 24.86 33.51 -7.29
C THR A 34 24.52 32.06 -6.97
N VAL A 35 24.08 31.79 -5.74
CA VAL A 35 23.59 30.46 -5.35
C VAL A 35 22.22 30.20 -5.98
N GLU A 36 22.15 29.19 -6.84
CA GLU A 36 20.94 28.82 -7.61
C GLU A 36 19.88 28.05 -6.79
N ILE A 37 20.19 27.59 -5.57
CA ILE A 37 19.25 26.85 -4.71
C ILE A 37 18.61 27.81 -3.71
N PRO A 38 17.35 28.24 -3.92
CA PRO A 38 16.68 29.15 -3.01
C PRO A 38 16.31 28.46 -1.69
N GLN A 39 16.26 29.24 -0.60
CA GLN A 39 15.74 28.78 0.68
C GLN A 39 14.24 29.04 0.76
N ALA A 40 13.46 28.06 1.16
CA ALA A 40 12.04 28.19 1.48
C ALA A 40 11.79 27.77 2.93
N ARG A 41 10.88 28.47 3.62
CA ARG A 41 10.54 28.17 5.02
C ARG A 41 9.44 27.13 5.13
N ASP A 42 8.46 27.20 4.25
CA ASP A 42 7.29 26.36 4.21
C ASP A 42 6.97 25.93 2.77
N MET A 43 5.88 25.20 2.60
CA MET A 43 5.43 24.72 1.29
C MET A 43 5.00 25.87 0.37
N ALA A 44 4.28 26.86 0.90
CA ALA A 44 3.87 28.05 0.17
C ALA A 44 5.07 28.82 -0.43
N ASP A 45 6.11 29.05 0.38
CA ASP A 45 7.38 29.65 -0.08
C ASP A 45 8.05 28.82 -1.17
N ARG A 46 7.99 27.48 -1.08
CA ARG A 46 8.57 26.61 -2.11
C ARG A 46 7.84 26.80 -3.42
N VAL A 47 6.52 26.75 -3.42
CA VAL A 47 5.69 26.91 -4.63
C VAL A 47 5.98 28.26 -5.31
N GLU A 48 5.95 29.37 -4.57
CA GLU A 48 6.24 30.70 -5.13
C GLU A 48 7.66 30.81 -5.70
N LYS A 49 8.68 30.32 -4.98
CA LYS A 49 10.08 30.40 -5.43
C LYS A 49 10.40 29.48 -6.60
N VAL A 50 9.78 28.31 -6.65
CA VAL A 50 9.92 27.34 -7.74
C VAL A 50 9.30 27.88 -9.02
N LEU A 51 8.12 28.51 -8.92
CA LEU A 51 7.41 29.03 -10.08
C LEU A 51 7.79 30.45 -10.48
N GLY A 52 8.33 31.25 -9.55
CA GLY A 52 8.62 32.67 -9.77
C GLY A 52 7.35 33.53 -9.93
N ILE A 53 6.23 33.11 -9.34
CA ILE A 53 4.94 33.81 -9.44
C ILE A 53 4.65 34.54 -8.13
N ASP A 54 4.78 35.86 -8.13
CA ASP A 54 4.56 36.69 -6.96
C ASP A 54 3.11 36.58 -6.43
N GLY A 55 2.98 36.54 -5.10
CA GLY A 55 1.68 36.55 -4.40
C GLY A 55 1.10 35.16 -4.11
N VAL A 56 1.62 34.10 -4.75
CA VAL A 56 1.14 32.73 -4.53
C VAL A 56 1.31 32.30 -3.07
N ALA A 57 2.48 32.55 -2.45
CA ALA A 57 2.72 32.06 -1.09
C ALA A 57 1.87 32.80 -0.04
N ALA A 58 1.53 34.07 -0.28
CA ALA A 58 0.63 34.81 0.60
C ALA A 58 -0.77 34.21 0.52
N ARG A 59 -1.27 33.98 -0.71
CA ARG A 59 -2.61 33.46 -0.94
C ARG A 59 -2.79 32.02 -0.50
N VAL A 60 -1.82 31.14 -0.77
CA VAL A 60 -1.85 29.73 -0.31
C VAL A 60 -1.99 29.66 1.21
N ARG A 61 -1.29 30.50 1.98
CA ARG A 61 -1.39 30.51 3.45
C ARG A 61 -2.75 30.94 3.97
N GLU A 62 -3.47 31.78 3.23
CA GLU A 62 -4.86 32.14 3.56
C GLU A 62 -5.79 30.93 3.37
N LEU A 63 -5.57 30.14 2.31
CA LEU A 63 -6.42 29.01 1.94
C LEU A 63 -6.13 27.73 2.75
N GLU A 64 -4.87 27.47 3.14
CA GLU A 64 -4.45 26.25 3.88
C GLU A 64 -5.19 26.03 5.21
N GLY A 65 -5.77 27.09 5.81
CA GLY A 65 -6.55 27.00 7.05
C GLY A 65 -8.03 26.69 6.86
N GLU A 66 -8.54 26.79 5.63
CA GLU A 66 -9.98 26.77 5.34
C GLU A 66 -10.41 25.58 4.49
N MET A 67 -9.51 25.07 3.64
CA MET A 67 -9.83 24.05 2.64
C MET A 67 -8.68 23.07 2.39
N SER A 68 -8.98 21.97 1.70
CA SER A 68 -7.96 21.01 1.24
C SER A 68 -7.04 21.63 0.17
N ARG A 69 -5.92 20.97 -0.11
CA ARG A 69 -4.97 21.44 -1.13
C ARG A 69 -5.57 21.43 -2.53
N GLU A 70 -6.36 20.40 -2.84
CA GLU A 70 -7.08 20.30 -4.10
C GLU A 70 -8.09 21.45 -4.26
N GLU A 71 -8.87 21.76 -3.21
CA GLU A 71 -9.79 22.90 -3.21
C GLU A 71 -9.03 24.24 -3.30
N ALA A 72 -7.91 24.40 -2.60
CA ALA A 72 -7.07 25.59 -2.67
C ALA A 72 -6.47 25.79 -4.08
N ALA A 73 -6.09 24.71 -4.77
CA ALA A 73 -5.60 24.77 -6.14
C ALA A 73 -6.68 25.30 -7.10
N LEU A 74 -7.94 24.90 -6.90
CA LEU A 74 -9.09 25.37 -7.68
C LEU A 74 -9.45 26.82 -7.34
N ALA A 75 -9.47 27.18 -6.06
CA ALA A 75 -9.75 28.55 -5.61
C ALA A 75 -8.74 29.57 -6.16
N LEU A 76 -7.46 29.19 -6.26
CA LEU A 76 -6.41 30.04 -6.83
C LEU A 76 -6.66 30.38 -8.31
N VAL A 77 -7.45 29.60 -9.04
CA VAL A 77 -7.75 29.88 -10.45
C VAL A 77 -8.48 31.20 -10.61
N GLU A 78 -9.44 31.50 -9.74
CA GLU A 78 -10.14 32.79 -9.73
C GLU A 78 -9.13 33.93 -9.50
N ASP A 79 -8.21 33.78 -8.54
CA ASP A 79 -7.18 34.77 -8.24
C ASP A 79 -6.25 35.05 -9.44
N PHE A 80 -5.89 34.01 -10.21
CA PHE A 80 -5.12 34.16 -11.45
C PHE A 80 -5.91 34.91 -12.53
N VAL A 81 -7.20 34.60 -12.69
CA VAL A 81 -8.07 35.23 -13.70
C VAL A 81 -8.37 36.68 -13.36
N GLU A 82 -8.56 36.99 -12.08
CA GLU A 82 -8.76 38.36 -11.58
C GLU A 82 -7.47 39.19 -11.58
N GLY A 83 -6.30 38.54 -11.68
CA GLY A 83 -4.98 39.18 -11.62
C GLY A 83 -4.59 39.62 -10.20
N THR A 84 -5.13 38.99 -9.17
CA THR A 84 -4.73 39.22 -7.77
C THR A 84 -3.48 38.41 -7.40
N VAL A 85 -3.23 37.30 -8.11
CA VAL A 85 -2.04 36.46 -8.00
C VAL A 85 -1.37 36.32 -9.37
N GLY A 86 -0.06 36.59 -9.42
CA GLY A 86 0.70 36.66 -10.67
C GLY A 86 0.31 37.86 -11.55
N ASP A 87 1.17 38.17 -12.53
CA ASP A 87 0.91 39.20 -13.54
C ASP A 87 1.21 38.59 -14.92
N PHE A 88 0.16 38.32 -15.69
CA PHE A 88 0.26 37.67 -17.00
C PHE A 88 -0.39 38.54 -18.08
N GLU A 89 0.35 38.79 -19.16
CA GLU A 89 -0.13 39.65 -20.25
C GLU A 89 -1.16 38.95 -21.17
N THR A 90 -1.19 37.62 -21.16
CA THR A 90 -2.01 36.81 -22.09
C THR A 90 -2.88 35.81 -21.35
N ARG A 91 -4.05 35.49 -21.92
CA ARG A 91 -4.93 34.42 -21.43
C ARG A 91 -4.18 33.08 -21.31
N ALA A 92 -3.32 32.75 -22.28
CA ALA A 92 -2.50 31.55 -22.24
C ALA A 92 -1.55 31.54 -21.04
N GLY A 93 -0.87 32.67 -20.76
CA GLY A 93 0.01 32.82 -19.61
C GLY A 93 -0.72 32.70 -18.27
N THR A 94 -1.93 33.28 -18.17
CA THR A 94 -2.79 33.11 -16.97
C THR A 94 -3.12 31.65 -16.72
N VAL A 95 -3.51 30.90 -17.77
CA VAL A 95 -3.81 29.47 -17.66
C VAL A 95 -2.54 28.68 -17.28
N GLU A 96 -1.39 28.97 -17.91
CA GLU A 96 -0.11 28.34 -17.58
C GLU A 96 0.27 28.53 -16.11
N GLY A 97 0.17 29.77 -15.60
CA GLY A 97 0.43 30.11 -14.21
C GLY A 97 -0.46 29.35 -13.24
N ALA A 98 -1.76 29.27 -13.54
CA ALA A 98 -2.73 28.53 -12.73
C ALA A 98 -2.43 27.02 -12.72
N VAL A 99 -2.21 26.42 -13.89
CA VAL A 99 -1.93 24.98 -14.04
C VAL A 99 -0.63 24.59 -13.33
N ARG A 100 0.45 25.34 -13.52
CA ARG A 100 1.73 25.10 -12.84
C ARG A 100 1.60 25.26 -11.32
N THR A 101 0.85 26.26 -10.86
CA THR A 101 0.61 26.48 -9.43
C THR A 101 -0.18 25.34 -8.79
N ALA A 102 -1.22 24.84 -9.47
CA ALA A 102 -1.98 23.70 -9.00
C ALA A 102 -1.11 22.44 -8.86
N VAL A 103 -0.31 22.10 -9.88
CA VAL A 103 0.59 20.95 -9.80
C VAL A 103 1.64 21.14 -8.70
N ALA A 104 2.18 22.34 -8.54
CA ALA A 104 3.16 22.63 -7.49
C ALA A 104 2.56 22.51 -6.08
N LEU A 105 1.33 22.99 -5.87
CA LEU A 105 0.64 22.92 -4.58
C LEU A 105 0.38 21.46 -4.17
N LEU A 106 -0.09 20.64 -5.11
CA LEU A 106 -0.40 19.22 -4.87
C LEU A 106 0.85 18.37 -4.64
N THR A 107 1.96 18.78 -5.25
CA THR A 107 3.26 18.12 -5.11
C THR A 107 4.15 18.80 -4.06
N GLU A 108 3.60 19.70 -3.25
CA GLU A 108 4.29 20.46 -2.20
C GLU A 108 5.55 21.22 -2.65
N GLY A 109 5.69 21.48 -3.96
CA GLY A 109 6.87 22.04 -4.59
C GLY A 109 8.13 21.19 -4.41
N VAL A 110 8.01 19.87 -4.23
CA VAL A 110 9.16 18.96 -4.05
C VAL A 110 9.56 18.18 -5.30
N VAL A 111 8.76 18.24 -6.36
CA VAL A 111 9.04 17.58 -7.65
C VAL A 111 9.21 18.62 -8.75
N ALA A 112 9.90 18.25 -9.83
CA ALA A 112 10.15 19.13 -10.97
C ALA A 112 8.94 19.26 -11.91
N ALA A 113 7.91 18.42 -11.76
CA ALA A 113 6.75 18.38 -12.65
C ALA A 113 6.06 19.73 -12.95
N PRO A 114 5.93 20.68 -12.01
CA PRO A 114 5.36 22.00 -12.34
C PRO A 114 6.18 22.81 -13.36
N ILE A 115 7.50 22.59 -13.39
CA ILE A 115 8.43 23.31 -14.29
C ILE A 115 8.69 22.47 -15.54
N GLU A 116 9.12 21.23 -15.35
CA GLU A 116 9.60 20.35 -16.43
C GLU A 116 8.51 19.44 -16.99
N GLY A 117 7.38 19.29 -16.31
CA GLY A 117 6.27 18.44 -16.75
C GLY A 117 5.21 19.18 -17.56
N ILE A 118 5.14 20.51 -17.43
CA ILE A 118 4.26 21.39 -18.22
C ILE A 118 5.18 22.33 -19.00
N ASP A 119 5.36 22.05 -20.29
CA ASP A 119 6.27 22.80 -21.17
C ASP A 119 5.72 24.21 -21.42
N ARG A 120 4.49 24.30 -21.95
CA ARG A 120 3.80 25.56 -22.24
C ARG A 120 2.28 25.40 -22.35
N VAL A 121 1.56 26.51 -22.29
CA VAL A 121 0.14 26.58 -22.65
C VAL A 121 -0.06 27.54 -23.82
N GLU A 122 -0.87 27.14 -24.79
CA GLU A 122 -1.22 27.93 -25.97
C GLU A 122 -2.74 28.09 -26.11
N VAL A 123 -3.15 29.10 -26.86
CA VAL A 123 -4.54 29.28 -27.30
C VAL A 123 -4.59 29.06 -28.81
N LEU A 124 -5.37 28.09 -29.24
CA LEU A 124 -5.53 27.68 -30.64
C LEU A 124 -6.98 27.89 -31.10
N GLU A 125 -7.23 27.76 -32.41
CA GLU A 125 -8.55 27.93 -32.99
C GLU A 125 -9.17 26.59 -33.40
N ASN A 126 -10.43 26.38 -33.02
CA ASN A 126 -11.32 25.35 -33.55
C ASN A 126 -11.67 25.63 -35.02
N ASP A 127 -12.27 24.65 -35.69
CA ASP A 127 -12.63 24.76 -37.12
C ASP A 127 -13.71 25.83 -37.39
N ASP A 128 -14.44 26.25 -36.37
CA ASP A 128 -15.42 27.33 -36.44
C ASP A 128 -14.86 28.71 -36.04
N GLY A 129 -13.55 28.77 -35.74
CA GLY A 129 -12.84 29.98 -35.31
C GLY A 129 -13.00 30.32 -33.83
N SER A 130 -13.66 29.48 -33.03
CA SER A 130 -13.63 29.63 -31.57
C SER A 130 -12.25 29.30 -31.01
N GLU A 131 -11.81 30.02 -29.98
CA GLU A 131 -10.50 29.81 -29.36
C GLU A 131 -10.60 28.81 -28.21
N PHE A 132 -9.65 27.87 -28.09
CA PHE A 132 -9.55 26.88 -27.02
C PHE A 132 -8.13 26.78 -26.46
N VAL A 133 -7.96 26.12 -25.32
CA VAL A 133 -6.66 25.92 -24.64
C VAL A 133 -5.98 24.62 -25.07
N ASN A 134 -4.69 24.71 -25.40
CA ASN A 134 -3.79 23.57 -25.59
C ASN A 134 -2.70 23.55 -24.51
N VAL A 135 -2.52 22.42 -23.82
CA VAL A 135 -1.51 22.24 -22.76
C VAL A 135 -0.47 21.21 -23.20
N TYR A 136 0.80 21.62 -23.28
CA TYR A 136 1.90 20.74 -23.64
C TYR A 136 2.52 20.10 -22.41
N TYR A 137 2.37 18.79 -22.29
CA TYR A 137 2.96 17.98 -21.23
C TYR A 137 4.25 17.29 -21.68
N ALA A 138 5.21 17.19 -20.77
CA ALA A 138 6.45 16.45 -20.98
C ALA A 138 6.56 15.27 -20.01
N GLY A 139 7.42 14.30 -20.33
CA GLY A 139 7.60 13.06 -19.54
C GLY A 139 7.80 13.24 -18.02
N PRO A 140 8.51 14.28 -17.53
CA PRO A 140 8.64 14.56 -16.09
C PRO A 140 7.31 14.70 -15.33
N ILE A 141 6.19 14.96 -16.03
CA ILE A 141 4.84 15.00 -15.43
C ILE A 141 4.48 13.69 -14.70
N ARG A 142 5.10 12.56 -15.04
CA ARG A 142 4.91 11.29 -14.32
C ARG A 142 5.19 11.40 -12.82
N SER A 143 6.18 12.22 -12.45
CA SER A 143 6.59 12.40 -11.05
C SER A 143 5.57 13.16 -10.19
N ALA A 144 4.62 13.88 -10.80
CA ALA A 144 3.53 14.52 -10.08
C ALA A 144 2.50 13.52 -9.53
N GLY A 145 2.40 12.33 -10.16
CA GLY A 145 1.37 11.34 -9.90
C GLY A 145 0.02 11.68 -10.55
N GLY A 146 -0.82 10.65 -10.71
CA GLY A 146 -2.09 10.75 -11.45
C GLY A 146 -3.08 11.80 -10.95
N THR A 147 -3.13 12.06 -9.63
CA THR A 147 -4.05 13.09 -9.10
C THR A 147 -3.66 14.48 -9.57
N ALA A 148 -2.37 14.83 -9.51
CA ALA A 148 -1.88 16.14 -9.93
C ALA A 148 -1.94 16.32 -11.45
N GLN A 149 -1.67 15.25 -12.21
CA GLN A 149 -1.89 15.22 -13.67
C GLN A 149 -3.34 15.56 -14.02
N ALA A 150 -4.30 14.88 -13.41
CA ALA A 150 -5.70 15.10 -13.74
C ALA A 150 -6.24 16.45 -13.23
N LEU A 151 -5.78 16.93 -12.07
CA LEU A 151 -6.11 18.27 -11.59
C LEU A 151 -5.51 19.37 -12.46
N SER A 152 -4.35 19.14 -13.09
CA SER A 152 -3.78 20.11 -14.04
C SER A 152 -4.72 20.38 -15.22
N VAL A 153 -5.40 19.33 -15.71
CA VAL A 153 -6.40 19.43 -16.79
C VAL A 153 -7.66 20.13 -16.30
N LEU A 154 -8.14 19.79 -15.10
CA LEU A 154 -9.32 20.43 -14.51
C LEU A 154 -9.08 21.93 -14.27
N VAL A 155 -7.89 22.31 -13.81
CA VAL A 155 -7.51 23.71 -13.60
C VAL A 155 -7.41 24.46 -14.93
N ALA A 156 -6.88 23.83 -15.98
CA ALA A 156 -6.87 24.43 -17.30
C ALA A 156 -8.31 24.67 -17.82
N ASP A 157 -9.19 23.71 -17.62
CA ASP A 157 -10.59 23.78 -18.01
C ASP A 157 -11.40 24.83 -17.22
N TYR A 158 -11.08 24.98 -15.94
CA TYR A 158 -11.71 26.00 -15.11
C TYR A 158 -11.21 27.40 -15.47
N ALA A 159 -9.90 27.57 -15.63
CA ALA A 159 -9.32 28.85 -16.04
C ALA A 159 -9.85 29.30 -17.41
N ARG A 160 -9.96 28.37 -18.39
CA ARG A 160 -10.43 28.68 -19.73
C ARG A 160 -11.92 29.07 -19.75
N SER A 161 -12.76 28.46 -18.93
CA SER A 161 -14.18 28.83 -18.83
C SER A 161 -14.36 30.24 -18.27
N LEU A 162 -13.62 30.62 -17.22
CA LEU A 162 -13.65 31.96 -16.63
C LEU A 162 -13.09 33.04 -17.58
N LEU A 163 -12.10 32.69 -18.41
CA LEU A 163 -11.52 33.58 -19.43
C LEU A 163 -12.36 33.67 -20.72
N GLY A 164 -13.49 32.95 -20.80
CA GLY A 164 -14.39 32.95 -21.95
C GLY A 164 -13.81 32.26 -23.19
N LEU A 165 -12.92 31.29 -23.01
CA LEU A 165 -12.41 30.41 -24.07
C LEU A 165 -13.35 29.21 -24.24
N ASP A 166 -13.58 28.81 -25.49
CA ASP A 166 -14.46 27.70 -25.83
C ASP A 166 -13.77 26.34 -25.55
N GLU A 167 -14.56 25.27 -25.60
CA GLU A 167 -14.07 23.90 -25.49
C GLU A 167 -13.28 23.49 -26.74
N TYR A 168 -12.23 22.72 -26.51
CA TYR A 168 -11.55 21.99 -27.56
C TYR A 168 -12.52 21.01 -28.23
N ARG A 169 -12.63 21.10 -29.57
CA ARG A 169 -13.46 20.18 -30.36
C ARG A 169 -12.57 19.25 -31.16
N ALA A 170 -12.28 18.10 -30.57
CA ALA A 170 -11.41 17.09 -31.15
C ALA A 170 -11.89 16.62 -32.53
N ARG A 171 -11.00 16.67 -33.52
CA ARG A 171 -11.24 16.10 -34.85
C ARG A 171 -11.15 14.57 -34.76
N GLY A 172 -11.89 13.87 -35.61
CA GLY A 172 -11.87 12.39 -35.62
C GLY A 172 -10.47 11.81 -35.81
N THR A 173 -9.62 12.44 -36.63
CA THR A 173 -8.21 12.02 -36.81
C THR A 173 -7.36 12.24 -35.57
N GLU A 174 -7.61 13.30 -34.81
CA GLU A 174 -6.91 13.58 -33.56
C GLU A 174 -7.29 12.54 -32.50
N VAL A 175 -8.58 12.21 -32.40
CA VAL A 175 -9.09 11.16 -31.49
C VAL A 175 -8.43 9.81 -31.72
N GLU A 176 -8.35 9.38 -32.98
CA GLU A 176 -7.70 8.11 -33.29
C GLU A 176 -6.18 8.18 -33.07
N ARG A 177 -5.56 9.35 -33.29
CA ARG A 177 -4.16 9.61 -32.95
C ARG A 177 -3.89 9.45 -31.45
N TYR A 178 -4.76 9.95 -30.57
CA TYR A 178 -4.64 9.73 -29.12
C TYR A 178 -4.61 8.23 -28.77
N ALA A 179 -5.52 7.44 -29.34
CA ALA A 179 -5.62 6.02 -29.03
C ALA A 179 -4.41 5.21 -29.56
N GLU A 180 -3.91 5.55 -30.76
CA GLU A 180 -2.69 4.97 -31.32
C GLU A 180 -1.47 5.29 -30.44
N GLU A 181 -1.30 6.55 -30.02
CA GLU A 181 -0.19 6.96 -29.18
C GLU A 181 -0.19 6.29 -27.81
N VAL A 182 -1.36 6.18 -27.15
CA VAL A 182 -1.48 5.54 -25.84
C VAL A 182 -1.10 4.07 -25.91
N SER A 183 -1.56 3.37 -26.95
CA SER A 183 -1.24 1.94 -27.15
C SER A 183 0.27 1.74 -27.39
N LEU A 184 0.87 2.55 -28.27
CA LEU A 184 2.31 2.49 -28.56
C LEU A 184 3.16 2.82 -27.33
N TYR A 185 2.76 3.83 -26.56
CA TYR A 185 3.48 4.24 -25.36
C TYR A 185 3.41 3.18 -24.25
N ASP A 186 2.27 2.50 -24.09
CA ASP A 186 2.12 1.39 -23.14
C ASP A 186 3.02 0.20 -23.50
N ASP A 187 3.07 -0.16 -24.79
CA ASP A 187 3.92 -1.26 -25.27
C ASP A 187 5.42 -1.03 -25.01
N ASP A 188 5.90 0.21 -25.16
CA ASP A 188 7.33 0.56 -24.97
C ASP A 188 7.69 0.85 -23.51
N THR A 189 6.91 1.71 -22.84
CA THR A 189 7.27 2.27 -21.53
C THR A 189 6.43 1.69 -20.37
N GLY A 190 5.22 1.20 -20.65
CA GLY A 190 4.28 0.67 -19.66
C GLY A 190 3.57 1.76 -18.84
N LEU A 191 2.25 1.69 -18.80
CA LEU A 191 1.35 2.54 -18.03
C LEU A 191 0.88 1.83 -16.74
N GLN A 192 0.59 2.62 -15.71
CA GLN A 192 -0.06 2.12 -14.49
C GLN A 192 -1.50 1.65 -14.74
N TYR A 193 -2.17 2.28 -15.70
CA TYR A 193 -3.48 1.92 -16.23
C TYR A 193 -3.39 2.05 -17.74
N SER A 194 -3.65 0.96 -18.44
CA SER A 194 -3.71 0.95 -19.90
C SER A 194 -5.17 1.02 -20.32
N PRO A 195 -5.71 2.21 -20.64
CA PRO A 195 -7.08 2.33 -21.11
C PRO A 195 -7.20 1.63 -22.47
N THR A 196 -8.33 0.96 -22.68
CA THR A 196 -8.66 0.36 -23.97
C THR A 196 -8.72 1.42 -25.08
N ASP A 197 -8.68 0.98 -26.34
CA ASP A 197 -8.89 1.87 -27.50
C ASP A 197 -10.21 2.65 -27.39
N ALA A 198 -11.28 2.00 -26.92
CA ALA A 198 -12.58 2.63 -26.72
C ALA A 198 -12.54 3.71 -25.63
N GLU A 199 -11.92 3.43 -24.48
CA GLU A 199 -11.73 4.39 -23.39
C GLU A 199 -10.85 5.57 -23.81
N SER A 200 -9.73 5.30 -24.47
CA SER A 200 -8.81 6.34 -24.96
C SER A 200 -9.54 7.31 -25.90
N LYS A 201 -10.34 6.77 -26.83
CA LYS A 201 -11.15 7.58 -27.74
C LYS A 201 -12.27 8.31 -27.04
N HIS A 202 -12.89 7.71 -26.03
CA HIS A 202 -13.91 8.36 -25.21
C HIS A 202 -13.35 9.56 -24.46
N VAL A 203 -12.18 9.41 -23.83
CA VAL A 203 -11.49 10.53 -23.17
C VAL A 203 -11.14 11.62 -24.17
N ALA A 204 -10.49 11.27 -25.29
CA ALA A 204 -10.05 12.24 -26.30
C ALA A 204 -11.21 13.04 -26.93
N ARG A 205 -12.39 12.44 -27.12
CA ARG A 205 -13.57 13.11 -27.70
C ARG A 205 -14.23 14.11 -26.76
N ASN A 206 -14.16 13.87 -25.45
CA ASN A 206 -14.88 14.66 -24.45
C ASN A 206 -13.98 15.63 -23.68
N MET A 207 -12.68 15.64 -23.96
CA MET A 207 -11.74 16.52 -23.28
C MET A 207 -11.98 17.98 -23.68
N PRO A 208 -12.23 18.90 -22.74
CA PRO A 208 -12.55 20.30 -23.05
C PRO A 208 -11.30 21.16 -23.32
N VAL A 209 -10.11 20.63 -23.02
CA VAL A 209 -8.81 21.21 -23.37
C VAL A 209 -8.01 20.22 -24.21
N MET A 210 -7.16 20.71 -25.11
CA MET A 210 -6.30 19.83 -25.89
C MET A 210 -5.11 19.38 -25.03
N LEU A 211 -4.87 18.07 -24.96
CA LEU A 211 -3.71 17.50 -24.30
C LEU A 211 -2.63 17.24 -25.35
N ASP A 212 -1.54 17.98 -25.27
CA ASP A 212 -0.43 17.86 -26.21
C ASP A 212 0.87 17.61 -25.46
N GLY A 213 1.99 17.58 -26.16
CA GLY A 213 3.27 17.35 -25.52
C GLY A 213 4.44 17.23 -26.47
N GLU A 214 5.61 17.18 -25.88
CA GLU A 214 6.84 16.91 -26.61
C GLU A 214 6.88 15.45 -27.10
N ALA A 215 7.54 15.26 -28.24
CA ALA A 215 7.83 13.95 -28.78
C ALA A 215 8.65 13.11 -27.78
N THR A 216 8.23 11.88 -27.53
CA THR A 216 8.93 10.90 -26.72
C THR A 216 9.05 9.57 -27.47
N GLY A 217 10.16 8.87 -27.26
CA GLY A 217 10.43 7.61 -27.93
C GLY A 217 10.87 7.78 -29.38
N ASP A 218 11.51 6.75 -29.92
CA ASP A 218 12.02 6.73 -31.30
C ASP A 218 11.02 6.15 -32.30
N GLU A 219 9.93 5.53 -31.82
CA GLU A 219 8.89 4.96 -32.66
C GLU A 219 7.92 6.04 -33.15
N GLU A 220 7.46 5.93 -34.38
CA GLU A 220 6.52 6.87 -34.99
C GLU A 220 5.14 6.23 -35.14
N VAL A 221 4.11 7.06 -35.08
CA VAL A 221 2.76 6.64 -35.42
C VAL A 221 2.64 6.25 -36.90
N SER A 222 1.76 5.31 -37.16
CA SER A 222 1.56 4.67 -38.46
C SER A 222 0.36 5.24 -39.21
N GLY A 223 -0.76 5.50 -38.52
CA GLY A 223 -2.04 5.84 -39.14
C GLY A 223 -2.30 7.33 -39.27
N TYR A 224 -2.03 8.10 -38.22
CA TYR A 224 -2.50 9.49 -38.08
C TYR A 224 -1.35 10.49 -38.05
N ARG A 225 -0.57 10.53 -39.13
CA ARG A 225 0.61 11.39 -39.30
C ARG A 225 0.25 12.79 -39.82
N ASP A 226 1.14 13.75 -39.58
CA ASP A 226 1.14 15.10 -40.15
C ASP A 226 -0.18 15.85 -39.90
N LEU A 227 -0.71 15.76 -38.68
CA LEU A 227 -1.92 16.47 -38.28
C LEU A 227 -1.62 17.96 -38.07
N GLU A 228 -2.54 18.83 -38.52
CA GLU A 228 -2.35 20.29 -38.49
C GLU A 228 -2.04 20.86 -37.09
N ARG A 229 -2.66 20.30 -36.05
CA ARG A 229 -2.50 20.76 -34.66
C ARG A 229 -1.49 19.94 -33.85
N VAL A 230 -0.78 19.00 -34.45
CA VAL A 230 0.19 18.14 -33.75
C VAL A 230 1.54 18.23 -34.44
N ASP A 231 2.52 18.81 -33.76
CA ASP A 231 3.83 19.16 -34.33
C ASP A 231 4.77 17.96 -34.57
N THR A 232 4.35 16.74 -34.21
CA THR A 232 5.20 15.55 -34.24
C THR A 232 4.47 14.30 -34.75
N ASN A 233 5.23 13.35 -35.27
CA ASN A 233 4.77 12.00 -35.62
C ASN A 233 5.18 10.93 -34.60
N ASN A 234 5.89 11.31 -33.53
CA ASN A 234 6.22 10.40 -32.43
C ASN A 234 5.15 10.49 -31.32
N PRO A 235 4.99 9.44 -30.48
CA PRO A 235 4.14 9.49 -29.30
C PRO A 235 4.52 10.65 -28.37
N ARG A 236 3.52 11.30 -27.80
CA ARG A 236 3.69 12.38 -26.82
C ARG A 236 3.49 11.80 -25.43
N GLY A 237 4.59 11.37 -24.81
CA GLY A 237 4.54 10.58 -23.58
C GLY A 237 3.94 11.34 -22.40
N GLY A 238 4.19 12.64 -22.29
CA GLY A 238 3.54 13.50 -21.28
C GLY A 238 2.01 13.47 -21.42
N MET A 239 1.51 13.64 -22.65
CA MET A 239 0.08 13.52 -22.97
C MET A 239 -0.46 12.12 -22.62
N CYS A 240 0.23 11.05 -23.01
CA CYS A 240 -0.21 9.67 -22.76
C CYS A 240 -0.36 9.41 -21.25
N LEU A 241 0.59 9.88 -20.45
CA LEU A 241 0.55 9.79 -18.99
C LEU A 241 -0.64 10.56 -18.39
N VAL A 242 -0.87 11.80 -18.82
CA VAL A 242 -2.00 12.60 -18.31
C VAL A 242 -3.34 11.98 -18.70
N LEU A 243 -3.49 11.48 -19.91
CA LEU A 243 -4.71 10.82 -20.37
C LEU A 243 -4.97 9.52 -19.59
N ALA A 244 -3.97 8.64 -19.51
CA ALA A 244 -4.14 7.30 -18.96
C ALA A 244 -4.02 7.25 -17.42
N GLU A 245 -2.89 7.68 -16.86
CA GLU A 245 -2.61 7.62 -15.42
C GLU A 245 -3.26 8.77 -14.64
N GLY A 246 -3.54 9.88 -15.32
CA GLY A 246 -4.30 11.01 -14.80
C GLY A 246 -5.80 10.78 -14.93
N ILE A 247 -6.34 11.10 -16.10
CA ILE A 247 -7.80 11.20 -16.31
C ILE A 247 -8.49 9.84 -16.16
N ALA A 248 -8.05 8.82 -16.91
CA ALA A 248 -8.73 7.53 -16.91
C ALA A 248 -8.61 6.82 -15.55
N LEU A 249 -7.38 6.67 -15.04
CA LEU A 249 -7.12 6.01 -13.75
C LEU A 249 -7.71 6.77 -12.55
N LYS A 250 -7.76 8.11 -12.58
CA LYS A 250 -8.25 8.93 -11.45
C LYS A 250 -9.64 9.54 -11.66
N ALA A 251 -10.40 9.05 -12.65
CA ALA A 251 -11.77 9.49 -12.92
C ALA A 251 -12.67 9.54 -11.67
N PRO A 252 -12.70 8.52 -10.76
CA PRO A 252 -13.52 8.58 -9.56
C PRO A 252 -13.19 9.74 -8.62
N LYS A 253 -11.89 10.07 -8.50
CA LYS A 253 -11.41 11.13 -7.62
C LYS A 253 -11.68 12.51 -8.23
N ILE A 254 -11.47 12.68 -9.54
CA ILE A 254 -11.70 13.95 -10.24
C ILE A 254 -13.17 14.32 -10.31
N ARG A 255 -14.06 13.34 -10.54
CA ARG A 255 -15.52 13.56 -10.55
C ARG A 255 -16.03 14.22 -9.26
N ARG A 256 -15.34 14.06 -8.13
CA ARG A 256 -15.70 14.75 -6.88
C ARG A 256 -15.56 16.26 -7.03
N TYR A 257 -14.43 16.72 -7.56
CA TYR A 257 -14.12 18.15 -7.70
C TYR A 257 -14.94 18.81 -8.81
N THR A 258 -15.17 18.13 -9.93
CA THR A 258 -16.03 18.67 -11.01
C THR A 258 -17.49 18.83 -10.61
N ARG A 259 -17.93 18.27 -9.48
CA ARG A 259 -19.31 18.47 -8.97
C ARG A 259 -19.43 19.67 -8.03
N GLU A 260 -18.30 20.18 -7.58
CA GLU A 260 -18.21 21.32 -6.66
C GLU A 260 -17.98 22.65 -7.42
N LEU A 261 -17.72 22.58 -8.73
CA LEU A 261 -17.54 23.73 -9.62
C LEU A 261 -18.79 23.92 -10.49
N ASP A 262 -19.40 25.10 -10.46
CA ASP A 262 -20.61 25.39 -11.24
C ASP A 262 -20.30 25.59 -12.74
N GLU A 263 -19.07 26.02 -13.06
CA GLU A 263 -18.63 26.36 -14.41
C GLU A 263 -18.07 25.17 -15.20
N VAL A 264 -17.78 24.05 -14.55
CA VAL A 264 -17.11 22.89 -15.15
C VAL A 264 -17.80 21.59 -14.77
N GLU A 265 -18.42 20.92 -15.74
CA GLU A 265 -19.06 19.62 -15.55
C GLU A 265 -18.47 18.57 -16.51
N TRP A 266 -17.97 17.46 -15.98
CA TRP A 266 -17.47 16.33 -16.79
C TRP A 266 -18.35 15.09 -16.62
N PRO A 267 -19.59 15.09 -17.15
CA PRO A 267 -20.53 13.97 -16.97
C PRO A 267 -20.02 12.68 -17.64
N TRP A 268 -19.18 12.80 -18.67
CA TRP A 268 -18.60 11.69 -19.42
C TRP A 268 -17.63 10.82 -18.59
N LEU A 269 -17.09 11.34 -17.47
CA LEU A 269 -16.28 10.53 -16.54
C LEU A 269 -17.09 9.38 -15.94
N GLN A 270 -18.41 9.52 -15.82
CA GLN A 270 -19.27 8.48 -15.25
C GLN A 270 -19.20 7.18 -16.04
N ALA A 271 -19.14 7.26 -17.37
CA ALA A 271 -19.06 6.08 -18.23
C ALA A 271 -17.76 5.28 -18.00
N LEU A 272 -16.62 5.96 -17.76
CA LEU A 272 -15.35 5.33 -17.41
C LEU A 272 -15.43 4.64 -16.05
N ILE A 273 -16.04 5.31 -15.06
CA ILE A 273 -16.14 4.80 -13.69
C ILE A 273 -17.06 3.58 -13.62
N ASP A 274 -18.10 3.57 -14.44
CA ASP A 274 -19.05 2.45 -14.51
C ASP A 274 -18.56 1.33 -15.44
N GLY A 275 -17.42 1.49 -16.14
CA GLY A 275 -16.88 0.50 -17.06
C GLY A 275 -17.69 0.31 -18.35
N THR A 276 -18.64 1.22 -18.64
CA THR A 276 -19.60 1.07 -19.75
C THR A 276 -19.06 1.48 -21.13
N VAL A 277 -17.82 1.97 -21.17
CA VAL A 277 -17.19 2.43 -22.42
C VAL A 277 -16.74 1.23 -23.25
N GLY A 278 -17.37 1.01 -24.40
CA GLY A 278 -16.97 -0.04 -25.34
C GLY A 278 -17.77 -1.34 -25.23
N GLU A 279 -18.79 -1.43 -24.37
CA GLU A 279 -19.63 -2.63 -24.21
C GLU A 279 -20.38 -3.06 -25.49
N ASP A 280 -20.49 -2.19 -26.50
CA ASP A 280 -21.08 -2.52 -27.80
C ASP A 280 -20.10 -3.23 -28.77
N ALA A 281 -18.85 -3.46 -28.39
CA ALA A 281 -17.84 -4.08 -29.25
C ALA A 281 -16.92 -5.06 -28.49
N ALA A 282 -17.34 -6.34 -28.48
CA ALA A 282 -16.59 -7.58 -28.25
C ALA A 282 -16.62 -8.21 -26.84
N ASP A 283 -17.28 -9.38 -26.77
CA ASP A 283 -16.93 -10.50 -25.88
C ASP A 283 -15.45 -10.87 -26.10
N GLY A 284 -14.59 -10.59 -25.13
CA GLY A 284 -13.17 -10.92 -25.18
C GLY A 284 -12.43 -10.46 -23.95
N ASP A 285 -12.46 -11.31 -22.92
CA ASP A 285 -11.50 -11.45 -21.80
C ASP A 285 -10.33 -10.44 -21.79
N ASP A 286 -10.47 -9.35 -21.04
CA ASP A 286 -9.32 -8.62 -20.47
C ASP A 286 -9.73 -7.90 -19.17
N ASP A 287 -9.17 -8.39 -18.06
CA ASP A 287 -9.37 -7.93 -16.68
C ASP A 287 -8.52 -6.67 -16.44
N SER A 288 -9.08 -5.51 -16.78
CA SER A 288 -8.45 -4.20 -16.63
C SER A 288 -8.31 -3.81 -15.15
N GLY A 289 -7.10 -3.38 -14.78
CA GLY A 289 -6.68 -3.09 -13.42
C GLY A 289 -7.19 -1.77 -12.84
N GLY A 290 -8.51 -1.59 -12.79
CA GLY A 290 -9.14 -0.56 -11.97
C GLY A 290 -8.93 -0.82 -10.47
N GLU A 291 -8.89 0.26 -9.68
CA GLU A 291 -9.24 0.22 -8.25
C GLU A 291 -10.74 -0.09 -8.15
N ASP A 292 -11.09 -1.35 -8.44
CA ASP A 292 -12.45 -1.81 -8.26
C ASP A 292 -12.71 -1.90 -6.77
N LYS A 293 -13.78 -1.23 -6.34
CA LYS A 293 -14.34 -1.42 -5.02
C LYS A 293 -14.69 -2.90 -4.92
N GLY A 294 -14.31 -3.54 -3.82
CA GLY A 294 -14.57 -4.96 -3.60
C GLY A 294 -16.06 -5.31 -3.66
N GLU A 295 -16.59 -5.51 -4.86
CA GLU A 295 -17.78 -6.28 -5.16
C GLU A 295 -17.38 -7.31 -6.22
N GLY A 296 -16.41 -8.16 -5.85
CA GLY A 296 -16.10 -9.38 -6.56
C GLY A 296 -17.17 -10.44 -6.30
N ASP A 297 -17.54 -11.12 -7.37
CA ASP A 297 -18.62 -12.08 -7.53
C ASP A 297 -18.85 -13.04 -6.34
N ALA A 298 -20.12 -13.15 -5.95
CA ALA A 298 -20.58 -13.90 -4.79
C ALA A 298 -20.61 -15.42 -5.07
N ASP A 299 -19.45 -16.08 -5.04
CA ASP A 299 -19.36 -17.54 -5.01
C ASP A 299 -18.29 -18.01 -3.99
N ALA A 300 -18.36 -17.49 -2.77
CA ALA A 300 -17.78 -18.17 -1.60
C ALA A 300 -18.90 -18.94 -0.89
N GLU A 301 -19.05 -20.22 -1.25
CA GLU A 301 -19.83 -21.16 -0.44
C GLU A 301 -19.37 -21.06 1.03
N ASP A 302 -20.33 -20.87 1.94
CA ASP A 302 -20.20 -20.82 3.39
C ASP A 302 -19.57 -22.12 3.93
N ALA A 303 -18.24 -22.21 3.80
CA ALA A 303 -17.43 -23.27 4.39
C ALA A 303 -17.21 -22.91 5.85
N GLY A 304 -18.18 -23.26 6.72
CA GLY A 304 -18.28 -22.93 8.16
C GLY A 304 -16.99 -23.02 8.98
N GLY A 305 -16.11 -22.05 8.79
CA GLY A 305 -14.78 -21.88 9.38
C GLY A 305 -14.57 -20.43 9.81
N PRO A 306 -13.38 -20.09 10.34
CA PRO A 306 -13.10 -18.73 10.77
C PRO A 306 -13.13 -17.77 9.56
N PRO A 307 -13.53 -16.51 9.77
CA PRO A 307 -13.59 -15.53 8.69
C PRO A 307 -12.21 -15.38 8.04
N ARG A 308 -12.17 -15.46 6.71
CA ARG A 308 -10.96 -15.27 5.90
C ARG A 308 -11.18 -14.11 4.94
N ALA A 309 -10.10 -13.37 4.66
CA ALA A 309 -10.13 -12.35 3.63
C ALA A 309 -10.22 -13.00 2.24
N GLU A 310 -10.83 -12.29 1.30
CA GLU A 310 -10.80 -12.68 -0.11
C GLU A 310 -9.39 -12.56 -0.68
N SER A 311 -9.03 -13.49 -1.56
CA SER A 311 -7.70 -13.57 -2.16
C SER A 311 -7.55 -12.65 -3.38
N SER A 312 -6.42 -11.95 -3.49
CA SER A 312 -6.04 -11.17 -4.68
C SER A 312 -4.72 -11.66 -5.28
N LYS A 313 -4.71 -11.89 -6.61
CA LYS A 313 -3.53 -12.35 -7.34
C LYS A 313 -2.69 -11.22 -7.93
N LYS A 314 -3.04 -9.94 -7.70
CA LYS A 314 -2.43 -8.78 -8.37
C LYS A 314 -0.89 -8.72 -8.19
N TYR A 315 -0.36 -9.05 -7.00
CA TYR A 315 1.09 -8.99 -6.75
C TYR A 315 1.91 -10.07 -7.48
N LEU A 316 1.26 -11.12 -8.00
CA LEU A 316 1.92 -12.21 -8.73
C LEU A 316 2.06 -11.94 -10.24
N ARG A 317 1.36 -10.93 -10.79
CA ARG A 317 1.34 -10.65 -12.25
C ARG A 317 2.72 -10.23 -12.78
N ASP A 318 3.51 -9.52 -11.97
CA ASP A 318 4.83 -9.00 -12.35
C ASP A 318 6.00 -9.82 -11.78
N LEU A 319 5.88 -11.15 -11.74
CA LEU A 319 6.93 -11.97 -11.15
C LEU A 319 8.19 -11.99 -12.03
N ILE A 320 9.19 -11.19 -11.66
CA ILE A 320 10.50 -11.16 -12.32
C ILE A 320 11.37 -12.30 -11.78
N ALA A 321 12.13 -12.96 -12.67
CA ALA A 321 13.10 -13.96 -12.30
C ALA A 321 14.07 -13.45 -11.21
N GLY A 322 14.23 -14.22 -10.13
CA GLY A 322 15.07 -13.86 -8.99
C GLY A 322 14.34 -13.16 -7.83
N ARG A 323 13.04 -12.84 -7.97
CA ARG A 323 12.20 -12.39 -6.84
C ARG A 323 11.44 -13.58 -6.25
N PRO A 324 11.70 -13.96 -4.99
CA PRO A 324 10.98 -15.07 -4.36
C PRO A 324 9.53 -14.69 -4.03
N VAL A 325 8.65 -15.69 -4.07
CA VAL A 325 7.30 -15.61 -3.51
C VAL A 325 7.35 -16.19 -2.10
N PHE A 326 7.02 -15.39 -1.10
CA PHE A 326 7.05 -15.83 0.30
C PHE A 326 5.76 -16.54 0.73
N GLY A 327 4.62 -16.23 0.11
CA GLY A 327 3.36 -16.94 0.31
C GLY A 327 2.41 -16.66 -0.85
N HIS A 328 1.50 -17.59 -1.12
CA HIS A 328 0.39 -17.35 -2.07
C HIS A 328 -0.75 -16.57 -1.40
N PRO A 329 -1.66 -15.98 -2.20
CA PRO A 329 -2.71 -15.11 -1.69
C PRO A 329 -3.57 -15.82 -0.65
N SER A 330 -3.66 -15.25 0.56
CA SER A 330 -4.45 -15.78 1.68
C SER A 330 -4.22 -17.28 1.99
N GLU A 331 -3.03 -17.83 1.68
CA GLU A 331 -2.69 -19.23 1.93
C GLU A 331 -2.18 -19.49 3.36
N VAL A 332 -2.52 -20.66 3.90
CA VAL A 332 -2.05 -21.14 5.22
C VAL A 332 -0.53 -21.29 5.20
N GLY A 333 0.14 -20.86 6.28
CA GLY A 333 1.61 -20.91 6.41
C GLY A 333 2.34 -19.69 5.83
N GLY A 334 1.61 -18.76 5.21
CA GLY A 334 2.11 -17.43 4.90
C GLY A 334 2.34 -16.56 6.14
N PHE A 335 2.47 -15.26 5.94
CA PHE A 335 2.59 -14.30 7.03
C PHE A 335 1.26 -14.09 7.76
N ARG A 336 1.26 -14.19 9.09
CA ARG A 336 0.09 -13.91 9.92
C ARG A 336 -0.05 -12.42 10.19
N LEU A 337 -1.17 -11.82 9.81
CA LEU A 337 -1.40 -10.40 10.07
C LEU A 337 -1.49 -10.11 11.57
N ARG A 338 -0.76 -9.09 12.02
CA ARG A 338 -0.89 -8.44 13.33
C ARG A 338 -1.02 -6.94 13.12
N TYR A 339 -2.06 -6.34 13.68
CA TYR A 339 -2.18 -4.88 13.67
C TYR A 339 -1.29 -4.27 14.75
N GLY A 340 -0.55 -3.23 14.39
CA GLY A 340 0.24 -2.45 15.34
C GLY A 340 1.33 -1.62 14.68
N ARG A 341 2.06 -0.86 15.51
CA ARG A 341 3.12 0.05 15.05
C ARG A 341 4.31 -0.04 16.00
N ALA A 342 5.45 -0.51 15.50
CA ALA A 342 6.70 -0.47 16.25
C ALA A 342 7.39 0.89 16.08
N ARG A 343 8.40 1.16 16.92
CA ARG A 343 9.13 2.45 16.94
C ARG A 343 9.85 2.77 15.63
N ASN A 344 10.22 1.74 14.87
CA ASN A 344 10.92 1.82 13.60
C ASN A 344 9.99 1.74 12.38
N HIS A 345 8.68 1.58 12.57
CA HIS A 345 7.73 1.73 11.46
C HIS A 345 7.75 3.17 10.94
N GLY A 346 8.06 3.30 9.66
CA GLY A 346 7.82 4.50 8.86
C GLY A 346 6.48 4.41 8.12
N HIS A 347 6.29 5.33 7.17
CA HIS A 347 5.20 5.25 6.20
C HIS A 347 5.40 4.06 5.25
N ALA A 348 4.33 3.35 4.89
CA ALA A 348 4.36 2.21 3.98
C ALA A 348 5.39 1.14 4.39
N THR A 349 5.52 0.88 5.69
CA THR A 349 6.40 -0.17 6.22
C THR A 349 5.64 -1.27 6.93
N ALA A 350 6.21 -2.46 6.92
CA ALA A 350 5.68 -3.60 7.65
C ALA A 350 6.77 -4.32 8.45
N GLY A 351 6.40 -4.76 9.65
CA GLY A 351 7.30 -5.41 10.58
C GLY A 351 7.36 -6.90 10.32
N VAL A 352 8.57 -7.44 10.21
CA VAL A 352 8.83 -8.87 10.09
C VAL A 352 9.83 -9.28 11.16
N HIS A 353 9.65 -10.48 11.73
CA HIS A 353 10.58 -11.00 12.72
C HIS A 353 11.96 -11.28 12.09
N PRO A 354 13.09 -10.86 12.69
CA PRO A 354 14.41 -11.06 12.08
C PRO A 354 14.80 -12.54 11.93
N ALA A 355 14.23 -13.45 12.74
CA ALA A 355 14.41 -14.89 12.51
C ALA A 355 13.81 -15.35 11.17
N ALA A 356 12.64 -14.83 10.77
CA ALA A 356 12.04 -15.12 9.47
C ALA A 356 12.98 -14.67 8.35
N MET A 357 13.51 -13.44 8.44
CA MET A 357 14.49 -12.90 7.49
C MET A 357 15.68 -13.84 7.25
N ARG A 358 16.24 -14.43 8.32
CA ARG A 358 17.35 -15.39 8.23
C ARG A 358 16.96 -16.70 7.56
N LEU A 359 15.75 -17.21 7.86
CA LEU A 359 15.30 -18.51 7.37
C LEU A 359 14.78 -18.47 5.94
N VAL A 360 14.34 -17.32 5.43
CA VAL A 360 14.04 -17.11 4.01
C VAL A 360 15.27 -16.69 3.21
N ASP A 361 16.39 -17.32 3.51
CA ASP A 361 17.68 -17.15 2.86
C ASP A 361 18.26 -15.72 2.80
N ASP A 362 17.94 -14.87 3.79
CA ASP A 362 18.32 -13.45 3.81
C ASP A 362 17.80 -12.64 2.59
N PHE A 363 16.81 -13.16 1.84
CA PHE A 363 16.13 -12.38 0.80
C PHE A 363 15.34 -11.21 1.38
N LEU A 364 14.80 -11.39 2.59
CA LEU A 364 14.23 -10.30 3.36
C LEU A 364 15.30 -9.69 4.25
N ALA A 365 15.53 -8.40 4.08
CA ALA A 365 16.38 -7.58 4.92
C ALA A 365 15.69 -6.26 5.26
N ALA A 366 16.21 -5.54 6.25
CA ALA A 366 15.73 -4.19 6.57
C ALA A 366 15.80 -3.29 5.33
N GLY A 367 14.67 -2.69 4.95
CA GLY A 367 14.52 -1.86 3.76
C GLY A 367 14.15 -2.63 2.47
N THR A 368 14.05 -3.96 2.51
CA THR A 368 13.57 -4.74 1.34
C THR A 368 12.12 -4.37 1.06
N GLN A 369 11.81 -4.02 -0.19
CA GLN A 369 10.44 -3.77 -0.61
C GLN A 369 9.74 -5.10 -0.92
N LEU A 370 8.73 -5.43 -0.13
CA LEU A 370 7.80 -6.52 -0.40
C LEU A 370 6.66 -6.00 -1.26
N LYS A 371 6.33 -6.71 -2.35
CA LYS A 371 5.00 -6.56 -2.98
C LYS A 371 4.00 -7.32 -2.13
N THR A 372 2.91 -6.67 -1.78
CA THR A 372 1.93 -7.18 -0.82
C THR A 372 0.57 -7.36 -1.45
N GLU A 373 -0.19 -8.33 -0.96
CA GLU A 373 -1.60 -8.49 -1.33
C GLU A 373 -2.48 -7.40 -0.68
N ARG A 374 -2.19 -7.08 0.59
CA ARG A 374 -2.89 -6.09 1.43
C ARG A 374 -1.92 -5.47 2.43
N PRO A 375 -2.21 -4.27 2.99
CA PRO A 375 -3.25 -3.32 2.58
C PRO A 375 -2.83 -2.42 1.41
N GLY A 376 -1.56 -2.42 1.01
CA GLY A 376 -1.06 -1.62 -0.11
C GLY A 376 -0.39 -2.47 -1.19
N LYS A 377 0.09 -1.84 -2.26
CA LYS A 377 0.83 -2.52 -3.34
C LYS A 377 2.19 -3.03 -2.89
N ALA A 378 2.82 -2.32 -1.95
CA ALA A 378 4.12 -2.67 -1.43
C ALA A 378 4.32 -2.17 0.01
N ALA A 379 5.23 -2.82 0.73
CA ALA A 379 5.67 -2.39 2.05
C ALA A 379 7.19 -2.53 2.19
N GLY A 380 7.84 -1.53 2.81
CA GLY A 380 9.23 -1.62 3.24
C GLY A 380 9.36 -2.46 4.50
N VAL A 381 10.19 -3.50 4.46
CA VAL A 381 10.40 -4.40 5.59
C VAL A 381 11.22 -3.73 6.69
N VAL A 382 10.71 -3.76 7.93
CA VAL A 382 11.44 -3.34 9.13
C VAL A 382 11.54 -4.50 10.14
N PRO A 383 12.69 -4.66 10.81
CA PRO A 383 12.86 -5.74 11.79
C PRO A 383 12.10 -5.44 13.07
N VAL A 384 11.28 -6.39 13.54
CA VAL A 384 10.55 -6.29 14.82
C VAL A 384 10.73 -7.61 15.58
N ASP A 385 11.42 -7.58 16.70
CA ASP A 385 11.79 -8.76 17.51
C ASP A 385 10.79 -9.07 18.65
N SER A 386 9.79 -8.21 18.85
CA SER A 386 8.73 -8.41 19.83
C SER A 386 7.57 -9.28 19.32
N ILE A 387 7.45 -9.45 18.00
CA ILE A 387 6.41 -10.29 17.36
C ILE A 387 6.88 -11.74 17.22
N GLU A 388 5.98 -12.65 16.89
CA GLU A 388 6.32 -14.07 16.74
C GLU A 388 7.09 -14.35 15.44
N GLY A 389 8.13 -15.17 15.55
CA GLY A 389 8.94 -15.64 14.43
C GLY A 389 8.34 -16.87 13.72
N PRO A 390 9.08 -17.41 12.74
CA PRO A 390 8.62 -18.51 11.91
C PRO A 390 8.57 -19.84 12.69
N THR A 391 7.65 -20.71 12.30
CA THR A 391 7.62 -22.11 12.75
C THR A 391 8.20 -23.01 11.66
N VAL A 392 9.21 -23.81 12.02
CA VAL A 392 9.92 -24.66 11.07
C VAL A 392 9.92 -26.12 11.50
N ARG A 393 9.96 -27.01 10.51
CA ARG A 393 10.31 -28.42 10.66
C ARG A 393 11.78 -28.61 10.30
N LEU A 394 12.54 -29.18 11.22
CA LEU A 394 13.94 -29.54 11.01
C LEU A 394 14.07 -30.93 10.37
N ALA A 395 15.23 -31.21 9.78
CA ALA A 395 15.54 -32.49 9.16
C ALA A 395 15.50 -33.70 10.11
N ASN A 396 15.55 -33.48 11.43
CA ASN A 396 15.38 -34.53 12.44
C ASN A 396 13.89 -34.79 12.79
N GLY A 397 12.97 -34.07 12.16
CA GLY A 397 11.52 -34.14 12.40
C GLY A 397 11.00 -33.20 13.48
N ASP A 398 11.87 -32.51 14.23
CA ASP A 398 11.43 -31.57 15.26
C ASP A 398 10.73 -30.37 14.64
N VAL A 399 9.59 -29.98 15.22
CA VAL A 399 8.86 -28.76 14.86
C VAL A 399 8.98 -27.75 16.00
N ARG A 400 9.41 -26.52 15.67
CA ARG A 400 9.55 -25.45 16.66
C ARG A 400 9.37 -24.06 16.05
N ARG A 401 8.83 -23.14 16.85
CA ARG A 401 8.86 -21.69 16.60
C ARG A 401 10.24 -21.13 16.94
N ILE A 402 10.75 -20.24 16.11
CA ILE A 402 12.07 -19.62 16.28
C ILE A 402 11.90 -18.11 16.45
N ASP A 403 11.99 -17.65 17.69
CA ASP A 403 11.85 -16.23 18.06
C ASP A 403 13.20 -15.55 18.34
N ASP A 404 14.32 -16.24 18.09
CA ASP A 404 15.68 -15.71 18.26
C ASP A 404 16.46 -15.72 16.92
N PRO A 405 16.97 -14.56 16.45
CA PRO A 405 17.73 -14.49 15.19
C PRO A 405 19.06 -15.26 15.22
N GLU A 406 19.69 -15.41 16.39
CA GLU A 406 20.92 -16.20 16.53
C GLU A 406 20.61 -17.70 16.36
N GLU A 407 19.55 -18.19 17.01
CA GLU A 407 19.02 -19.54 16.80
C GLU A 407 18.68 -19.79 15.33
N ALA A 408 17.97 -18.87 14.68
CA ALA A 408 17.61 -18.98 13.27
C ALA A 408 18.84 -19.21 12.38
N THR A 409 19.92 -18.48 12.65
CA THR A 409 21.20 -18.62 11.93
C THR A 409 21.83 -19.99 12.17
N ALA A 410 21.82 -20.46 13.42
CA ALA A 410 22.42 -21.74 13.79
C ALA A 410 21.73 -22.94 13.14
N VAL A 411 20.42 -22.82 12.87
CA VAL A 411 19.59 -23.96 12.48
C VAL A 411 19.16 -23.93 11.01
N ARG A 412 19.41 -22.81 10.31
CA ARG A 412 19.07 -22.59 8.90
C ARG A 412 19.38 -23.78 8.00
N ASN A 413 20.59 -24.34 8.09
CA ASN A 413 21.01 -25.47 7.26
C ASN A 413 20.27 -26.79 7.56
N GLY A 414 19.60 -26.88 8.70
CA GLY A 414 18.83 -28.03 9.13
C GLY A 414 17.32 -27.86 8.95
N VAL A 415 16.85 -26.73 8.41
CA VAL A 415 15.42 -26.51 8.12
C VAL A 415 15.02 -27.32 6.89
N GLU A 416 14.04 -28.21 7.07
CA GLU A 416 13.45 -29.01 5.99
C GLU A 416 12.26 -28.30 5.36
N ALA A 417 11.43 -27.66 6.19
CA ALA A 417 10.26 -26.91 5.74
C ALA A 417 9.96 -25.75 6.68
N VAL A 418 9.61 -24.59 6.12
CA VAL A 418 8.95 -23.51 6.87
C VAL A 418 7.46 -23.79 6.83
N LEU A 419 6.86 -24.04 8.00
CA LEU A 419 5.44 -24.35 8.13
C LEU A 419 4.59 -23.07 8.23
N ASP A 420 5.21 -22.04 8.77
CA ASP A 420 4.61 -20.73 8.99
C ASP A 420 5.72 -19.67 9.05
N LEU A 421 5.50 -18.53 8.39
CA LEU A 421 6.50 -17.46 8.29
C LEU A 421 6.56 -16.51 9.50
N GLY A 422 5.65 -16.69 10.47
CA GLY A 422 5.51 -15.83 11.63
C GLY A 422 4.58 -14.65 11.38
N GLU A 423 4.65 -13.67 12.27
CA GLU A 423 3.78 -12.49 12.23
C GLU A 423 4.28 -11.40 11.28
N TYR A 424 3.33 -10.65 10.75
CA TYR A 424 3.51 -9.50 9.87
C TYR A 424 2.78 -8.31 10.44
N LEU A 425 3.56 -7.38 11.01
CA LEU A 425 3.06 -6.25 11.79
C LEU A 425 2.76 -5.07 10.86
N VAL A 426 1.48 -4.75 10.69
CA VAL A 426 1.01 -3.67 9.81
C VAL A 426 0.31 -2.58 10.62
N ASN A 427 0.66 -1.33 10.35
CA ASN A 427 0.02 -0.19 10.97
C ASN A 427 -1.41 -0.03 10.43
N TYR A 428 -2.38 0.20 11.32
CA TYR A 428 -3.77 0.50 10.94
C TYR A 428 -3.87 1.65 9.93
N GLY A 429 -3.01 2.66 10.03
CA GLY A 429 -2.98 3.79 9.10
C GLY A 429 -2.80 3.39 7.63
N GLU A 430 -2.13 2.26 7.37
CA GLU A 430 -1.94 1.76 6.00
C GLU A 430 -3.25 1.28 5.37
N PHE A 431 -4.17 0.71 6.16
CA PHE A 431 -5.50 0.32 5.67
C PHE A 431 -6.37 1.55 5.39
N VAL A 432 -6.27 2.58 6.25
CA VAL A 432 -6.98 3.85 6.05
C VAL A 432 -6.49 4.58 4.80
N GLU A 433 -5.18 4.69 4.63
CA GLU A 433 -4.56 5.40 3.49
C GLU A 433 -4.88 4.73 2.15
N ASN A 434 -4.80 3.40 2.10
CA ASN A 434 -5.12 2.64 0.89
C ASN A 434 -6.62 2.33 0.75
N ASN A 435 -7.47 2.86 1.63
CA ASN A 435 -8.92 2.66 1.63
C ASN A 435 -9.34 1.18 1.50
N HIS A 436 -8.68 0.29 2.25
CA HIS A 436 -8.98 -1.13 2.30
C HIS A 436 -9.72 -1.50 3.59
N ASP A 437 -10.69 -2.41 3.47
CA ASP A 437 -11.35 -2.99 4.64
C ASP A 437 -10.37 -3.73 5.54
N LEU A 438 -10.61 -3.62 6.85
CA LEU A 438 -9.87 -4.39 7.84
C LEU A 438 -10.16 -5.87 7.65
N VAL A 439 -9.09 -6.66 7.63
CA VAL A 439 -9.18 -8.12 7.59
C VAL A 439 -8.99 -8.70 8.99
N PRO A 440 -9.50 -9.92 9.26
CA PRO A 440 -9.26 -10.58 10.54
C PRO A 440 -7.76 -10.70 10.85
N ALA A 441 -7.36 -10.26 12.04
CA ALA A 441 -5.99 -10.37 12.53
C ALA A 441 -5.82 -11.53 13.51
N SER A 442 -4.56 -11.87 13.77
CA SER A 442 -4.18 -12.87 14.77
C SER A 442 -4.64 -12.46 16.17
N TYR A 443 -5.01 -13.45 16.99
CA TYR A 443 -5.28 -13.23 18.41
C TYR A 443 -3.96 -13.03 19.14
N THR A 444 -3.76 -11.84 19.70
CA THR A 444 -2.44 -11.34 20.15
C THR A 444 -2.47 -10.94 21.63
N PRO A 445 -1.32 -10.85 22.32
CA PRO A 445 -1.28 -10.46 23.73
C PRO A 445 -1.97 -9.12 24.00
N GLU A 446 -1.86 -8.15 23.08
CA GLU A 446 -2.49 -6.83 23.19
C GLU A 446 -4.02 -6.89 23.09
N TRP A 447 -4.56 -7.87 22.37
CA TRP A 447 -6.00 -8.14 22.37
C TRP A 447 -6.38 -8.90 23.64
N TRP A 448 -5.68 -9.98 23.96
CA TRP A 448 -5.94 -10.80 25.14
C TRP A 448 -6.00 -9.96 26.42
N VAL A 449 -5.05 -9.03 26.62
CA VAL A 449 -5.03 -8.19 27.82
C VAL A 449 -6.27 -7.28 27.93
N GLN A 450 -6.86 -6.86 26.81
CA GLN A 450 -8.10 -6.07 26.82
C GLN A 450 -9.32 -6.93 27.16
N GLU A 451 -9.33 -8.20 26.76
CA GLU A 451 -10.37 -9.13 27.18
C GLU A 451 -10.21 -9.53 28.64
N PHE A 452 -8.98 -9.70 29.09
CA PHE A 452 -8.63 -9.97 30.47
C PHE A 452 -9.02 -8.82 31.41
N ASP A 453 -8.87 -7.56 30.97
CA ASP A 453 -9.33 -6.36 31.70
C ASP A 453 -10.84 -6.29 31.93
N ARG A 454 -11.61 -7.01 31.11
CA ARG A 454 -13.08 -7.09 31.24
C ARG A 454 -13.52 -8.14 32.25
N THR A 455 -12.60 -8.93 32.79
CA THR A 455 -12.86 -9.92 33.83
C THR A 455 -12.75 -9.30 35.23
N ASP A 456 -12.92 -10.11 36.27
CA ASP A 456 -12.73 -9.69 37.66
C ASP A 456 -11.23 -9.64 38.09
N ALA A 457 -10.28 -9.82 37.15
CA ALA A 457 -8.85 -9.77 37.43
C ALA A 457 -8.37 -8.35 37.75
N ASP A 458 -7.52 -8.19 38.77
CA ASP A 458 -6.86 -6.92 39.06
C ASP A 458 -5.64 -6.74 38.15
N LEU A 459 -5.89 -6.24 36.94
CA LEU A 459 -4.86 -6.03 35.95
C LEU A 459 -3.80 -4.98 36.35
N VAL A 460 -4.19 -4.00 37.15
CA VAL A 460 -3.24 -2.98 37.64
C VAL A 460 -2.24 -3.64 38.58
N ALA A 461 -2.72 -4.44 39.53
CA ALA A 461 -1.84 -5.20 40.42
C ALA A 461 -0.92 -6.16 39.66
N LEU A 462 -1.42 -6.82 38.62
CA LEU A 462 -0.61 -7.73 37.79
C LEU A 462 0.45 -6.99 36.96
N ARG A 463 0.15 -5.78 36.46
CA ARG A 463 1.13 -4.94 35.75
C ARG A 463 2.21 -4.39 36.67
N ASP A 464 1.87 -4.07 37.91
CA ASP A 464 2.81 -3.54 38.90
C ASP A 464 3.70 -4.65 39.51
N ASP A 465 3.32 -5.93 39.37
CA ASP A 465 4.11 -7.07 39.83
C ASP A 465 5.20 -7.44 38.81
N SER A 466 6.44 -7.08 39.13
CA SER A 466 7.63 -7.42 38.33
C SER A 466 7.89 -8.92 38.10
N THR A 467 7.19 -9.81 38.82
CA THR A 467 7.30 -11.26 38.64
C THR A 467 6.30 -11.81 37.61
N VAL A 468 5.38 -10.98 37.13
CA VAL A 468 4.36 -11.33 36.15
C VAL A 468 4.76 -10.79 34.78
N ASP A 469 4.83 -11.70 33.81
CA ASP A 469 4.93 -11.34 32.40
C ASP A 469 3.56 -11.56 31.76
N LEU A 470 2.89 -10.46 31.39
CA LEU A 470 1.59 -10.49 30.73
C LEU A 470 1.70 -10.77 29.24
N ASP A 471 2.87 -10.57 28.63
CA ASP A 471 3.08 -10.79 27.20
C ASP A 471 3.50 -12.25 26.94
N ARG A 472 4.30 -12.83 27.86
CA ARG A 472 4.80 -14.22 27.78
C ARG A 472 4.68 -14.94 29.13
N PRO A 473 3.46 -15.18 29.64
CA PRO A 473 3.26 -15.89 30.90
C PRO A 473 3.71 -17.34 30.82
N THR A 474 3.96 -17.98 31.97
CA THR A 474 4.13 -19.45 32.01
C THR A 474 2.81 -20.16 31.73
N VAL A 475 2.86 -21.39 31.21
CA VAL A 475 1.66 -22.19 30.93
C VAL A 475 0.78 -22.39 32.17
N GLY A 476 1.41 -22.53 33.34
CA GLY A 476 0.70 -22.67 34.61
C GLY A 476 -0.14 -21.42 34.92
N ARG A 477 0.44 -20.23 34.74
CA ARG A 477 -0.25 -18.95 34.93
C ARG A 477 -1.34 -18.72 33.90
N ALA A 478 -1.07 -18.98 32.62
CA ALA A 478 -2.08 -18.84 31.57
C ALA A 478 -3.33 -19.72 31.83
N LEU A 479 -3.11 -20.97 32.30
CA LEU A 479 -4.21 -21.87 32.66
C LEU A 479 -4.91 -21.49 33.98
N GLU A 480 -4.19 -20.92 34.94
CA GLU A 480 -4.76 -20.37 36.17
C GLU A 480 -5.69 -19.21 35.82
N TRP A 481 -5.19 -18.23 35.08
CA TRP A 481 -5.96 -17.05 34.65
C TRP A 481 -7.21 -17.42 33.85
N ALA A 482 -7.09 -18.32 32.88
CA ALA A 482 -8.24 -18.77 32.08
C ALA A 482 -9.32 -19.46 32.94
N ARG A 483 -8.94 -20.19 33.99
CA ARG A 483 -9.90 -20.91 34.86
C ARG A 483 -10.49 -20.03 35.96
N GLU A 484 -9.68 -19.15 36.54
CA GLU A 484 -10.09 -18.31 37.67
C GLU A 484 -10.96 -17.15 37.20
N PHE A 485 -10.58 -16.52 36.08
CA PHE A 485 -11.22 -15.30 35.58
C PHE A 485 -12.15 -15.54 34.38
N ASP A 486 -12.36 -16.80 33.97
CA ASP A 486 -13.13 -17.18 32.77
C ASP A 486 -12.66 -16.45 31.50
N ALA A 487 -11.36 -16.14 31.45
CA ALA A 487 -10.72 -15.50 30.31
C ALA A 487 -10.38 -16.52 29.22
N PRO A 488 -10.30 -16.09 27.94
CA PRO A 488 -9.72 -16.91 26.90
C PRO A 488 -8.29 -17.36 27.24
N LEU A 489 -7.86 -18.49 26.68
CA LEU A 489 -6.48 -18.94 26.85
C LEU A 489 -5.52 -17.92 26.23
N HIS A 490 -4.42 -17.65 26.93
CA HIS A 490 -3.41 -16.72 26.45
C HIS A 490 -2.87 -17.13 25.06
N PRO A 491 -2.66 -16.18 24.13
CA PRO A 491 -2.25 -16.47 22.74
C PRO A 491 -0.92 -17.24 22.63
N GLU A 492 0.03 -17.01 23.55
CA GLU A 492 1.28 -17.79 23.65
C GLU A 492 1.07 -19.32 23.71
N TYR A 493 -0.10 -19.77 24.17
CA TYR A 493 -0.47 -21.19 24.27
C TYR A 493 -1.64 -21.57 23.38
N THR A 494 -2.00 -20.70 22.43
CA THR A 494 -3.09 -20.92 21.48
C THR A 494 -2.51 -21.28 20.12
N TYR A 495 -2.49 -22.57 19.81
CA TYR A 495 -2.01 -23.08 18.52
C TYR A 495 -2.95 -22.72 17.36
N LEU A 496 -2.46 -22.90 16.13
CA LEU A 496 -3.18 -22.67 14.86
C LEU A 496 -4.26 -23.75 14.61
N TRP A 497 -5.18 -23.93 15.56
CA TRP A 497 -6.27 -24.90 15.48
C TRP A 497 -7.19 -24.68 14.28
N HIS A 498 -7.21 -23.46 13.74
CA HIS A 498 -7.99 -23.10 12.56
C HIS A 498 -7.45 -23.70 11.25
N ASP A 499 -6.22 -24.19 11.24
CA ASP A 499 -5.60 -24.84 10.08
C ASP A 499 -5.80 -26.36 10.10
N VAL A 500 -6.37 -26.89 11.18
CA VAL A 500 -6.60 -28.32 11.38
C VAL A 500 -8.10 -28.62 11.28
N GLY A 501 -8.48 -29.49 10.36
CA GLY A 501 -9.87 -29.93 10.23
C GLY A 501 -10.36 -30.64 11.51
N PRO A 502 -11.66 -30.52 11.87
CA PRO A 502 -12.20 -31.17 13.06
C PRO A 502 -11.97 -32.69 13.11
N GLY A 503 -11.95 -33.35 11.94
CA GLY A 503 -11.65 -34.78 11.82
C GLY A 503 -10.23 -35.15 12.25
N ASP A 504 -9.24 -34.35 11.86
CA ASP A 504 -7.83 -34.56 12.19
C ASP A 504 -7.57 -34.24 13.67
N ALA A 505 -8.20 -33.18 14.19
CA ALA A 505 -8.14 -32.85 15.61
C ALA A 505 -8.71 -34.00 16.48
N LEU A 506 -9.83 -34.60 16.07
CA LEU A 506 -10.41 -35.77 16.74
C LEU A 506 -9.53 -37.03 16.61
N ALA A 507 -8.88 -37.22 15.45
CA ALA A 507 -7.95 -38.32 15.25
C ALA A 507 -6.73 -38.19 16.18
N LEU A 508 -6.18 -36.97 16.31
CA LEU A 508 -5.13 -36.67 17.26
C LEU A 508 -5.58 -36.96 18.69
N ALA A 509 -6.75 -36.45 19.11
CA ALA A 509 -7.27 -36.67 20.45
C ALA A 509 -7.39 -38.17 20.81
N ARG A 510 -7.87 -39.00 19.88
CA ARG A 510 -7.94 -40.46 20.07
C ARG A 510 -6.54 -41.09 20.18
N ALA A 511 -5.60 -40.64 19.36
CA ALA A 511 -4.24 -41.14 19.42
C ALA A 511 -3.55 -40.76 20.74
N LEU A 512 -3.86 -39.59 21.30
CA LEU A 512 -3.40 -39.16 22.63
C LEU A 512 -3.99 -40.00 23.76
N ASP A 513 -5.26 -40.40 23.68
CA ASP A 513 -5.91 -41.26 24.68
C ASP A 513 -5.23 -42.64 24.79
N ASP A 514 -4.74 -43.16 23.66
CA ASP A 514 -4.02 -44.44 23.59
C ASP A 514 -2.50 -44.32 23.80
N ALA A 515 -2.00 -43.09 24.01
CA ALA A 515 -0.57 -42.82 24.08
C ALA A 515 0.04 -43.13 25.46
N VAL A 516 1.33 -43.48 25.46
CA VAL A 516 2.12 -43.66 26.68
C VAL A 516 3.13 -42.52 26.79
N VAL A 517 3.15 -41.86 27.95
CA VAL A 517 4.14 -40.83 28.26
C VAL A 517 5.40 -41.51 28.77
N GLU A 518 6.52 -41.32 28.07
CA GLU A 518 7.83 -41.73 28.55
C GLU A 518 8.64 -40.50 28.98
N PRO A 519 9.28 -40.53 30.17
CA PRO A 519 10.22 -39.51 30.57
C PRO A 519 11.41 -39.56 29.61
N ALA A 520 11.67 -38.47 28.89
CA ALA A 520 12.82 -38.40 27.99
C ALA A 520 14.12 -38.38 28.80
N GLU A 521 15.06 -39.27 28.51
CA GLU A 521 16.44 -39.13 29.01
C GLU A 521 17.09 -37.92 28.35
N THR A 522 17.35 -36.89 29.16
CA THR A 522 17.95 -35.65 28.70
C THR A 522 19.46 -35.71 28.86
N ASN A 523 20.19 -35.63 27.75
CA ASN A 523 21.62 -35.32 27.73
C ASN A 523 21.84 -33.82 28.08
N GLY A 524 21.36 -33.37 29.25
CA GLY A 524 21.62 -32.03 29.79
C GLY A 524 20.76 -30.87 29.26
N ARG A 525 19.65 -31.11 28.56
CA ARG A 525 18.63 -30.07 28.23
C ARG A 525 17.35 -30.25 29.06
N ALA A 526 16.58 -29.18 29.24
CA ALA A 526 15.36 -29.17 30.07
C ALA A 526 14.38 -30.30 29.71
N PRO A 527 13.64 -30.88 30.68
CA PRO A 527 12.78 -32.03 30.46
C PRO A 527 11.60 -31.66 29.57
N ALA A 528 11.51 -32.30 28.41
CA ALA A 528 10.27 -32.41 27.65
C ALA A 528 9.84 -33.87 27.71
N ASP A 529 8.73 -34.16 28.39
CA ASP A 529 8.12 -35.50 28.36
C ASP A 529 7.83 -35.88 26.90
N ARG A 530 8.22 -37.09 26.49
CA ARG A 530 7.98 -37.58 25.13
C ARG A 530 6.67 -38.35 25.10
N LEU A 531 5.79 -37.99 24.17
CA LEU A 531 4.61 -38.78 23.89
C LEU A 531 4.91 -39.81 22.80
N LEU A 532 4.75 -41.09 23.12
CA LEU A 532 4.77 -42.16 22.13
C LEU A 532 3.36 -42.43 21.63
N LEU A 533 3.08 -42.06 20.38
CA LEU A 533 1.83 -42.41 19.70
C LEU A 533 1.89 -43.88 19.25
N PRO A 534 0.85 -44.69 19.49
CA PRO A 534 0.81 -46.06 18.99
C PRO A 534 0.83 -46.09 17.46
N ALA A 535 1.73 -46.88 16.89
CA ALA A 535 1.93 -46.95 15.44
C ALA A 535 0.63 -47.36 14.71
N THR A 536 0.04 -46.44 13.94
CA THR A 536 -1.08 -46.74 13.05
C THR A 536 -0.56 -47.45 11.81
N GLY A 537 -0.55 -48.78 11.85
CA GLY A 537 -0.23 -49.62 10.70
C GLY A 537 -1.29 -49.53 9.61
N ARG A 538 -1.03 -48.77 8.54
CA ARG A 538 -1.44 -49.07 7.15
C ARG A 538 -0.73 -48.14 6.16
N ARG A 539 0.46 -48.53 5.71
CA ARG A 539 1.01 -48.07 4.42
C ARG A 539 0.39 -48.92 3.30
N SER A 540 -0.41 -48.34 2.42
CA SER A 540 -0.67 -48.92 1.10
C SER A 540 0.63 -48.83 0.28
N GLY A 541 0.97 -49.90 -0.44
CA GLY A 541 2.27 -50.13 -1.08
C GLY A 541 2.72 -49.00 -2.03
N ARG A 542 4.01 -48.73 -2.17
CA ARG A 542 5.03 -49.62 -2.75
C ARG A 542 6.44 -49.17 -2.30
N GLU A 543 7.37 -50.10 -2.44
CA GLU A 543 8.83 -49.98 -2.26
C GLU A 543 9.40 -50.23 -0.84
N ARG A 544 10.19 -51.31 -0.80
CA ARG A 544 10.98 -51.78 0.33
C ARG A 544 12.38 -51.19 0.20
N SER A 545 12.85 -50.48 1.21
CA SER A 545 14.26 -50.50 1.59
C SER A 545 14.38 -50.29 3.11
N ARG A 546 15.44 -50.85 3.69
CA ARG A 546 15.61 -51.08 5.12
C ARG A 546 15.98 -49.79 5.86
N SER A 547 15.10 -49.33 6.74
CA SER A 547 15.43 -48.68 8.01
C SER A 547 14.24 -48.85 8.96
N THR A 548 14.53 -49.08 10.23
CA THR A 548 13.58 -49.21 11.33
C THR A 548 12.64 -47.98 11.35
N PRO A 549 11.31 -48.15 11.56
CA PRO A 549 10.42 -46.99 11.65
C PRO A 549 10.63 -46.32 13.01
N GLU A 550 11.27 -45.16 13.02
CA GLU A 550 11.26 -44.28 14.18
C GLU A 550 9.84 -43.69 14.34
N ALA A 551 9.32 -43.78 15.57
CA ALA A 551 8.01 -43.28 15.95
C ALA A 551 8.00 -41.74 15.86
N GLY A 552 6.94 -41.17 15.29
CA GLY A 552 6.74 -39.72 15.30
C GLY A 552 6.70 -39.21 16.75
N THR A 553 7.53 -38.22 17.04
CA THR A 553 7.66 -37.63 18.37
C THR A 553 6.95 -36.28 18.36
N VAL A 554 6.04 -36.02 19.31
CA VAL A 554 5.34 -34.72 19.44
C VAL A 554 5.64 -34.15 20.84
N PRO A 555 6.06 -32.88 20.97
CA PRO A 555 6.19 -32.22 22.27
C PRO A 555 4.81 -32.02 22.90
N LEU A 556 4.65 -32.37 24.18
CA LEU A 556 3.39 -32.21 24.92
C LEU A 556 3.35 -30.90 25.71
N CYS A 557 2.20 -30.22 25.67
CA CYS A 557 1.77 -29.19 26.62
C CYS A 557 0.27 -29.44 26.97
N PRO A 558 -0.23 -29.09 28.18
CA PRO A 558 -1.37 -29.73 28.84
C PRO A 558 -2.77 -29.24 28.39
N ALA A 559 -2.92 -28.72 27.17
CA ALA A 559 -4.21 -28.28 26.64
C ALA A 559 -5.23 -29.42 26.51
N SER A 560 -4.78 -30.67 26.37
CA SER A 560 -5.63 -31.85 26.46
C SER A 560 -5.72 -32.33 27.91
N GLY A 561 -6.65 -31.76 28.68
CA GLY A 561 -6.91 -32.15 30.07
C GLY A 561 -7.32 -33.62 30.21
N ALA A 562 -6.36 -34.51 30.45
CA ALA A 562 -6.61 -35.91 30.77
C ALA A 562 -7.16 -36.01 32.21
N ARG A 563 -8.48 -36.19 32.32
CA ARG A 563 -9.18 -36.33 33.60
C ARG A 563 -8.83 -37.66 34.28
N ARG A 564 -8.46 -37.61 35.56
CA ARG A 564 -8.71 -38.72 36.49
C ARG A 564 -9.96 -38.44 37.33
N THR A 565 -10.83 -39.43 37.32
CA THR A 565 -12.14 -39.54 37.96
C THR A 565 -12.13 -39.32 39.47
N CYS A 566 -13.07 -38.49 39.98
CA CYS A 566 -13.73 -38.68 41.27
C CYS A 566 -15.22 -38.25 41.15
N GLN A 567 -16.10 -39.08 41.72
CA GLN A 567 -17.57 -39.12 41.58
C GLN A 567 -18.37 -37.86 42.01
N PRO A 568 -19.68 -37.76 41.63
CA PRO A 568 -20.42 -36.51 41.61
C PRO A 568 -21.08 -36.16 42.95
N ARG A 569 -21.02 -34.89 43.35
CA ARG A 569 -21.99 -34.31 44.29
C ARG A 569 -23.01 -33.47 43.51
N ARG A 570 -24.26 -33.90 43.57
CA ARG A 570 -25.44 -33.13 43.16
C ARG A 570 -25.49 -31.80 43.90
N ALA A 571 -25.56 -30.69 43.16
CA ALA A 571 -26.14 -29.46 43.65
C ALA A 571 -26.84 -28.74 42.48
N THR A 572 -28.16 -28.77 42.55
CA THR A 572 -29.10 -28.00 41.72
C THR A 572 -28.89 -26.50 41.90
N ARG A 573 -28.69 -25.76 40.80
CA ARG A 573 -29.14 -24.37 40.67
C ARG A 573 -29.30 -23.98 39.19
N ARG A 574 -30.51 -23.53 38.85
CA ARG A 574 -30.93 -23.05 37.52
C ARG A 574 -30.14 -21.81 37.09
N PRO A 575 -29.92 -21.58 35.78
CA PRO A 575 -29.36 -20.32 35.29
C PRO A 575 -30.42 -19.22 35.32
N ARG A 576 -30.05 -18.05 35.83
CA ARG A 576 -30.77 -16.80 35.59
C ARG A 576 -30.28 -16.24 34.26
N ARG A 577 -31.17 -16.22 33.28
CA ARG A 577 -31.04 -15.38 32.07
C ARG A 577 -30.96 -13.91 32.49
N ARG A 578 -29.96 -13.17 32.00
CA ARG A 578 -30.10 -11.74 31.72
C ARG A 578 -29.31 -11.41 30.45
N TRP A 579 -30.10 -10.84 29.53
CA TRP A 579 -29.87 -9.99 28.37
C TRP A 579 -28.44 -9.69 27.96
#